data_AF-A0AAE8SRT7-F1
#
_entry.id   AF-A0AAE8SRT7-F1
#
_cell.length_a   1.000
_cell.length_b   1.000
_cell.length_c   1.000
_cell.angle_alpha   90.00
_cell.angle_beta   90.00
_cell.angle_gamma   90.00
#
_symmetry.space_group_name_H-M   'P 1'
#
loop_
_entity.id
_entity.type
_entity.pdbx_description
1 polymer ?
#
loop_
_entity_poly.entity_id
_entity_poly.type
_entity_poly.pdbx_seq_one_letter_code
_entity_poly.pdbx_strand_id
1 'polypeptide(L)'
;MSAADNTSASAAPAAPTSEFEAIGSRINRSANPVDGEEVEDKFVQEIESLCMNCHDNGVTRLFLTAIPYFREIILMSFECDKCGFKNNEIQAATSVQPKGTHYELRLTEQEDFSRTVVKSDTATVNFIELDLEVPPGRGQLTNVEGLLSTVIDDLELRQDVRKEHDPEVYEKLQEVIKKGRDMLEGRSFPFRVFVDDPTGNSFIAPNLTDGVGKWSKREYARTPEQNAALGLAATDGTAEEAEPHQPSLDANGDIIPNEVYSFPASCPGCMHSCTTNMKMVDIPRFKQVVLMSTVCDACGYRSNDVKTGGEIPEFGERITLKVTDELDLARDILKSESCALECPELNLSVNPGTLGGRFTTVEGLFTQVRDDLRNQIFQGDAASGAGGDSLTSEEKSTWDAFFENLDSAIRGEREFTVVLSDPLASSYVQSLVDPPAVDEKITRESYKRTEEEEEDLGLKDIKVEGYEEEEKGEDKKEEEKKEEDKA
;
A
#
# COMPACT_ATOMS: atom_id res chain seq x y z
N MET A 1 24.01 65.09 -23.35
CA MET A 1 23.12 66.18 -22.89
C MET A 1 21.72 65.76 -23.28
N SER A 2 21.01 64.99 -22.45
CA SER A 2 20.31 65.38 -21.21
C SER A 2 18.80 65.44 -21.48
N ALA A 3 18.08 64.56 -20.78
CA ALA A 3 16.69 64.68 -20.28
C ALA A 3 15.55 64.97 -21.28
N ALA A 4 14.54 64.09 -21.33
CA ALA A 4 13.33 64.19 -20.49
C ALA A 4 12.28 63.09 -20.82
N ASP A 5 11.70 62.54 -19.74
CA ASP A 5 10.34 62.01 -19.54
C ASP A 5 9.71 60.98 -20.48
N ASN A 6 9.47 59.78 -19.94
CA ASN A 6 8.10 59.25 -19.86
C ASN A 6 7.96 58.26 -18.69
N THR A 7 7.15 58.65 -17.70
CA THR A 7 6.68 57.82 -16.59
C THR A 7 5.63 56.82 -17.06
N SER A 8 5.93 55.52 -16.99
CA SER A 8 4.92 54.45 -17.01
C SER A 8 4.97 53.67 -15.70
N ALA A 9 3.85 53.67 -14.98
CA ALA A 9 3.64 52.96 -13.73
C ALA A 9 4.00 51.46 -13.86
N SER A 10 4.92 51.00 -13.01
CA SER A 10 5.16 49.58 -12.78
C SER A 10 4.02 49.06 -11.90
N ALA A 11 3.20 48.19 -12.46
CA ALA A 11 2.22 47.42 -11.71
C ALA A 11 2.96 46.46 -10.76
N ALA A 12 2.64 46.57 -9.47
CA ALA A 12 3.06 45.60 -8.47
C ALA A 12 2.38 44.24 -8.74
N PRO A 13 3.08 43.10 -8.57
CA PRO A 13 2.46 41.79 -8.71
C PRO A 13 1.36 41.60 -7.65
N ALA A 14 0.19 41.18 -8.11
CA ALA A 14 -0.97 40.92 -7.28
C ALA A 14 -0.65 39.82 -6.24
N ALA A 15 -1.09 40.05 -5.00
CA ALA A 15 -0.99 39.09 -3.91
C ALA A 15 -1.79 37.81 -4.23
N PRO A 16 -1.31 36.63 -3.80
CA PRO A 16 -2.03 35.38 -4.01
C PRO A 16 -3.39 35.44 -3.31
N THR A 17 -4.44 35.30 -4.10
CA THR A 17 -5.84 35.24 -3.66
C THR A 17 -6.05 34.08 -2.68
N SER A 18 -6.71 34.37 -1.57
CA SER A 18 -7.06 33.45 -0.50
C SER A 18 -7.83 32.22 -0.99
N GLU A 19 -7.17 31.06 -1.00
CA GLU A 19 -7.71 29.76 -1.44
C GLU A 19 -8.64 29.05 -0.43
N PHE A 20 -9.11 29.75 0.60
CA PHE A 20 -10.01 29.19 1.61
C PHE A 20 -11.25 30.05 1.80
N GLU A 21 -12.19 29.91 0.87
CA GLU A 21 -13.60 30.09 1.22
C GLU A 21 -13.99 28.98 2.21
N ALA A 22 -14.68 29.34 3.30
CA ALA A 22 -15.18 28.39 4.28
C ALA A 22 -16.03 27.32 3.57
N ILE A 23 -15.84 26.04 3.88
CA ILE A 23 -16.54 24.93 3.19
C ILE A 23 -18.07 25.12 3.17
N GLY A 24 -18.63 25.77 4.19
CA GLY A 24 -20.05 26.15 4.22
C GLY A 24 -20.48 27.15 3.11
N SER A 25 -19.61 28.04 2.65
CA SER A 25 -19.91 28.93 1.52
C SER A 25 -19.81 28.20 0.18
N ARG A 26 -18.92 27.21 0.03
CA ARG A 26 -18.90 26.33 -1.16
C ARG A 26 -20.17 25.50 -1.25
N ILE A 27 -20.61 24.88 -0.14
CA ILE A 27 -21.88 24.12 -0.08
C ILE A 27 -23.09 24.98 -0.48
N ASN A 28 -23.16 26.23 0.00
CA ASN A 28 -24.25 27.14 -0.36
C ASN A 28 -24.16 27.67 -1.81
N ARG A 29 -22.96 27.85 -2.35
CA ARG A 29 -22.73 28.34 -3.72
C ARG A 29 -23.03 27.27 -4.77
N SER A 30 -22.73 26.00 -4.47
CA SER A 30 -23.12 24.86 -5.31
C SER A 30 -24.64 24.59 -5.27
N ALA A 31 -25.33 24.95 -4.18
CA ALA A 31 -26.78 24.79 -4.04
C ALA A 31 -27.61 25.87 -4.75
N ASN A 32 -27.04 27.06 -5.04
CA ASN A 32 -27.68 28.15 -5.79
C ASN A 32 -26.66 28.81 -6.72
N PRO A 33 -26.50 28.31 -7.96
CA PRO A 33 -25.54 28.88 -8.90
C PRO A 33 -25.97 30.29 -9.30
N VAL A 34 -25.05 31.24 -9.17
CA VAL A 34 -25.17 32.57 -9.80
C VAL A 34 -24.66 32.42 -11.23
N ASP A 35 -25.46 32.83 -12.21
CA ASP A 35 -25.20 32.63 -13.64
C ASP A 35 -23.77 33.05 -14.05
N GLY A 36 -22.94 32.08 -14.46
CA GLY A 36 -21.72 32.34 -15.25
C GLY A 36 -20.40 31.67 -14.83
N GLU A 37 -20.31 30.91 -13.74
CA GLU A 37 -19.09 30.17 -13.37
C GLU A 37 -19.29 28.67 -13.58
N GLU A 38 -18.60 28.08 -14.58
CA GLU A 38 -18.49 26.63 -14.74
C GLU A 38 -17.59 26.09 -13.61
N VAL A 39 -18.21 25.65 -12.51
CA VAL A 39 -17.54 24.86 -11.47
C VAL A 39 -17.73 23.39 -11.84
N GLU A 40 -16.63 22.71 -12.18
CA GLU A 40 -16.59 21.24 -12.24
C GLU A 40 -16.78 20.67 -10.82
N ASP A 41 -18.02 20.67 -10.33
CA ASP A 41 -18.34 20.15 -9.01
C ASP A 41 -18.66 18.66 -9.07
N LYS A 42 -17.85 17.88 -8.35
CA LYS A 42 -18.06 16.45 -8.11
C LYS A 42 -19.36 16.25 -7.32
N PHE A 43 -20.39 15.82 -8.04
CA PHE A 43 -21.60 15.09 -7.61
C PHE A 43 -21.99 15.19 -6.12
N VAL A 44 -22.90 16.13 -5.80
CA VAL A 44 -23.73 16.06 -4.58
C VAL A 44 -24.89 15.11 -4.85
N GLN A 45 -24.97 13.98 -4.15
CA GLN A 45 -26.17 13.13 -4.16
C GLN A 45 -27.10 13.54 -3.01
N GLU A 46 -28.36 13.84 -3.33
CA GLU A 46 -29.38 14.13 -2.32
C GLU A 46 -30.26 12.89 -2.08
N ILE A 47 -30.45 12.51 -0.81
CA ILE A 47 -31.24 11.34 -0.41
C ILE A 47 -32.26 11.78 0.65
N GLU A 48 -33.54 11.44 0.45
CA GLU A 48 -34.55 11.62 1.49
C GLU A 48 -34.29 10.66 2.66
N SER A 49 -34.13 11.21 3.87
CA SER A 49 -33.78 10.45 5.08
C SER A 49 -34.71 10.79 6.24
N LEU A 50 -34.98 9.84 7.13
CA LEU A 50 -35.83 10.05 8.29
C LEU A 50 -35.15 10.96 9.32
N CYS A 51 -35.82 12.04 9.75
CA CYS A 51 -35.36 12.91 10.81
C CYS A 51 -35.50 12.23 12.18
N MET A 52 -34.39 12.02 12.89
CA MET A 52 -34.44 11.39 14.23
C MET A 52 -35.03 12.30 15.33
N ASN A 53 -35.22 13.60 15.05
CA ASN A 53 -35.80 14.55 16.01
C ASN A 53 -37.33 14.61 15.90
N CYS A 54 -37.87 14.81 14.68
CA CYS A 54 -39.32 14.95 14.47
C CYS A 54 -39.97 13.74 13.79
N HIS A 55 -39.19 12.74 13.37
CA HIS A 55 -39.64 11.53 12.66
C HIS A 55 -40.34 11.79 11.31
N ASP A 56 -40.22 13.00 10.76
CA ASP A 56 -40.58 13.31 9.36
C ASP A 56 -39.36 13.14 8.44
N ASN A 57 -39.57 13.10 7.13
CA ASN A 57 -38.47 13.07 6.16
C ASN A 57 -37.75 14.43 6.08
N GLY A 58 -36.43 14.40 6.16
CA GLY A 58 -35.52 15.48 5.77
C GLY A 58 -34.64 15.06 4.59
N VAL A 59 -33.66 15.89 4.25
CA VAL A 59 -32.76 15.66 3.10
C VAL A 59 -31.33 15.48 3.60
N THR A 60 -30.70 14.37 3.24
CA THR A 60 -29.25 14.13 3.43
C THR A 60 -28.53 14.41 2.13
N ARG A 61 -27.59 15.34 2.14
CA ARG A 61 -26.68 15.65 1.04
C ARG A 61 -25.36 14.92 1.26
N LEU A 62 -24.95 14.10 0.30
CA LEU A 62 -23.68 13.40 0.30
C LEU A 62 -22.67 14.16 -0.55
N PHE A 63 -21.52 14.48 0.04
CA PHE A 63 -20.39 15.11 -0.63
C PHE A 63 -19.15 14.22 -0.51
N LEU A 64 -18.73 13.64 -1.63
CA LEU A 64 -17.52 12.81 -1.71
C LEU A 64 -16.32 13.71 -1.95
N THR A 65 -15.39 13.76 -0.99
CA THR A 65 -14.17 14.55 -1.10
C THR A 65 -12.96 13.76 -0.63
N ALA A 66 -11.80 14.01 -1.25
CA ALA A 66 -10.52 13.50 -0.78
C ALA A 66 -9.81 14.63 -0.02
N ILE A 67 -9.34 14.35 1.19
CA ILE A 67 -8.49 15.29 1.95
C ILE A 67 -7.03 14.97 1.61
N PRO A 68 -6.19 15.94 1.20
CA PRO A 68 -4.76 15.68 0.96
C PRO A 68 -4.09 15.01 2.15
N TYR A 69 -3.24 14.01 1.89
CA TYR A 69 -2.60 13.16 2.92
C TYR A 69 -3.55 12.28 3.74
N PHE A 70 -4.84 12.28 3.39
CA PHE A 70 -5.87 11.42 3.94
C PHE A 70 -6.70 10.81 2.80
N ARG A 71 -7.55 9.83 3.10
CA ARG A 71 -8.27 9.06 2.07
C ARG A 71 -9.56 9.78 1.62
N GLU A 72 -10.30 9.14 0.73
CA GLU A 72 -11.63 9.58 0.32
C GLU A 72 -12.62 9.46 1.50
N ILE A 73 -13.36 10.53 1.76
CA ILE A 73 -14.41 10.60 2.77
C ILE A 73 -15.75 10.98 2.15
N ILE A 74 -16.82 10.54 2.81
CA ILE A 74 -18.19 10.91 2.52
C ILE A 74 -18.65 11.85 3.62
N LEU A 75 -18.91 13.10 3.26
CA LEU A 75 -19.46 14.10 4.15
C LEU A 75 -20.99 14.12 3.95
N MET A 76 -21.73 13.74 4.98
CA MET A 76 -23.18 13.69 4.97
C MET A 76 -23.74 14.89 5.72
N SER A 77 -24.49 15.75 5.03
CA SER A 77 -25.18 16.88 5.65
C SER A 77 -26.68 16.66 5.59
N PHE A 78 -27.28 16.32 6.72
CA PHE A 78 -28.72 16.19 6.90
C PHE A 78 -29.33 17.53 7.31
N GLU A 79 -30.39 17.95 6.64
CA GLU A 79 -31.22 19.09 7.01
C GLU A 79 -32.71 18.71 6.97
N CYS A 80 -33.45 19.03 8.03
CA CYS A 80 -34.88 18.83 8.10
C CYS A 80 -35.63 20.16 8.01
N ASP A 81 -36.37 20.36 6.92
CA ASP A 81 -37.17 21.58 6.69
C ASP A 81 -38.31 21.78 7.69
N LYS A 82 -38.76 20.70 8.37
CA LYS A 82 -39.89 20.74 9.30
C LYS A 82 -39.51 21.22 10.70
N CYS A 83 -38.40 20.72 11.23
CA CYS A 83 -37.95 21.05 12.59
C CYS A 83 -36.66 21.87 12.65
N GLY A 84 -36.02 22.13 11.50
CA GLY A 84 -34.75 22.86 11.41
C GLY A 84 -33.54 22.08 11.94
N PHE A 85 -33.69 20.79 12.24
CA PHE A 85 -32.59 19.95 12.71
C PHE A 85 -31.56 19.76 11.60
N LYS A 86 -30.29 20.04 11.92
CA LYS A 86 -29.15 19.84 11.03
C LYS A 86 -28.18 18.85 11.66
N ASN A 87 -27.65 17.94 10.87
CA ASN A 87 -26.65 16.99 11.32
C ASN A 87 -25.59 16.80 10.24
N ASN A 88 -24.32 17.03 10.57
CA ASN A 88 -23.21 16.78 9.67
C ASN A 88 -22.42 15.59 10.21
N GLU A 89 -22.26 14.56 9.41
CA GLU A 89 -21.57 13.33 9.76
C GLU A 89 -20.53 13.01 8.71
N ILE A 90 -19.46 12.37 9.13
CA ILE A 90 -18.40 11.91 8.25
C ILE A 90 -18.29 10.43 8.35
N GLN A 91 -18.35 9.79 7.19
CA GLN A 91 -18.11 8.37 7.05
C GLN A 91 -16.93 8.18 6.13
N ALA A 92 -16.03 7.26 6.51
CA ALA A 92 -14.98 6.83 5.62
C ALA A 92 -15.63 6.05 4.46
N ALA A 93 -15.25 6.36 3.21
CA ALA A 93 -15.71 5.59 2.05
C ALA A 93 -15.11 4.17 2.01
N THR A 94 -14.05 3.93 2.79
CA THR A 94 -13.29 2.68 2.83
C THR A 94 -13.71 1.81 4.02
N SER A 95 -13.61 0.48 3.84
CA SER A 95 -13.74 -0.51 4.91
C SER A 95 -12.76 -0.25 6.07
N VAL A 96 -13.06 -0.84 7.23
CA VAL A 96 -12.19 -0.82 8.41
C VAL A 96 -10.75 -1.19 8.04
N GLN A 97 -9.77 -0.43 8.54
CA GLN A 97 -8.37 -0.66 8.22
C GLN A 97 -7.84 -1.96 8.85
N PRO A 98 -6.74 -2.53 8.32
CA PRO A 98 -6.13 -3.72 8.91
C PRO A 98 -5.62 -3.51 10.34
N LYS A 99 -5.14 -2.29 10.65
CA LYS A 99 -4.57 -1.88 11.94
C LYS A 99 -5.33 -0.68 12.51
N GLY A 100 -5.40 -0.61 13.83
CA GLY A 100 -5.86 0.59 14.54
C GLY A 100 -4.79 1.68 14.53
N THR A 101 -5.19 2.93 14.70
CA THR A 101 -4.28 4.08 14.69
C THR A 101 -4.40 4.88 15.98
N HIS A 102 -3.26 5.26 16.54
CA HIS A 102 -3.14 6.14 17.68
C HIS A 102 -2.31 7.36 17.27
N TYR A 103 -2.93 8.54 17.27
CA TYR A 103 -2.26 9.82 17.01
C TYR A 103 -2.05 10.56 18.32
N GLU A 104 -0.82 10.96 18.64
CA GLU A 104 -0.52 11.83 19.77
C GLU A 104 0.04 13.16 19.26
N LEU A 105 -0.57 14.26 19.68
CA LEU A 105 -0.19 15.62 19.33
C LEU A 105 0.10 16.40 20.62
N ARG A 106 1.30 16.97 20.68
CA ARG A 106 1.71 17.90 21.72
C ARG A 106 1.54 19.34 21.23
N LEU A 107 0.62 20.06 21.84
CA LEU A 107 0.37 21.47 21.55
C LEU A 107 1.32 22.34 22.38
N THR A 108 2.05 23.21 21.71
CA THR A 108 2.99 24.16 22.33
C THR A 108 2.65 25.61 22.02
N GLU A 109 1.96 25.85 20.91
CA GLU A 109 1.67 27.17 20.37
C GLU A 109 0.21 27.27 19.93
N GLN A 110 -0.30 28.49 19.80
CA GLN A 110 -1.69 28.72 19.38
C GLN A 110 -1.95 28.23 17.95
N GLU A 111 -0.94 28.22 17.08
CA GLU A 111 -1.10 27.72 15.71
C GLU A 111 -1.45 26.23 15.66
N ASP A 112 -1.04 25.45 16.67
CA ASP A 112 -1.36 24.01 16.74
C ASP A 112 -2.86 23.74 16.87
N PHE A 113 -3.63 24.69 17.39
CA PHE A 113 -5.08 24.58 17.50
C PHE A 113 -5.79 24.54 16.14
N SER A 114 -5.17 25.12 15.11
CA SER A 114 -5.70 25.14 13.74
C SER A 114 -5.57 23.81 13.01
N ARG A 115 -4.85 22.83 13.58
CA ARG A 115 -4.64 21.52 12.96
C ARG A 115 -5.96 20.81 12.73
N THR A 116 -6.14 20.36 11.50
CA THR A 116 -7.32 19.59 11.09
C THR A 116 -7.32 18.22 11.77
N VAL A 117 -8.47 17.86 12.34
CA VAL A 117 -8.74 16.59 13.00
C VAL A 117 -9.95 15.96 12.34
N VAL A 118 -9.75 14.75 11.80
CA VAL A 118 -10.83 13.85 11.41
C VAL A 118 -11.00 12.87 12.57
N LYS A 119 -12.12 12.96 13.26
CA LYS A 119 -12.52 12.00 14.30
C LYS A 119 -13.53 11.04 13.65
N SER A 120 -13.25 9.74 13.66
CA SER A 120 -14.24 8.74 13.28
C SER A 120 -15.27 8.53 14.38
N ASP A 121 -16.32 7.78 14.07
CA ASP A 121 -17.35 7.40 15.04
C ASP A 121 -16.83 6.48 16.15
N THR A 122 -15.84 5.64 15.83
CA THR A 122 -15.24 4.69 16.78
C THR A 122 -14.06 5.25 17.57
N ALA A 123 -13.65 6.50 17.31
CA ALA A 123 -12.47 7.07 17.92
C ALA A 123 -12.71 7.65 19.31
N THR A 124 -11.76 7.38 20.21
CA THR A 124 -11.65 7.98 21.53
C THR A 124 -10.66 9.14 21.48
N VAL A 125 -11.06 10.30 22.01
CA VAL A 125 -10.17 11.47 22.13
C VAL A 125 -9.87 11.70 23.60
N ASN A 126 -8.61 11.93 23.95
CA ASN A 126 -8.25 12.22 25.34
C ASN A 126 -7.34 13.44 25.43
N PHE A 127 -7.69 14.35 26.33
CA PHE A 127 -6.88 15.49 26.74
C PHE A 127 -6.20 15.16 28.07
N ILE A 128 -4.92 14.79 28.01
CA ILE A 128 -4.21 14.16 29.14
C ILE A 128 -4.14 15.10 30.34
N GLU A 129 -3.75 16.35 30.13
CA GLU A 129 -3.58 17.33 31.21
C GLU A 129 -4.91 17.89 31.74
N LEU A 130 -6.01 17.69 31.00
CA LEU A 130 -7.37 18.04 31.43
C LEU A 130 -8.09 16.86 32.11
N ASP A 131 -7.51 15.65 32.05
CA ASP A 131 -8.11 14.39 32.50
C ASP A 131 -9.52 14.19 31.92
N LEU A 132 -9.64 14.49 30.63
CA LEU A 132 -10.91 14.49 29.90
C LEU A 132 -10.85 13.52 28.73
N GLU A 133 -11.71 12.51 28.79
CA GLU A 133 -11.88 11.50 27.74
C GLU A 133 -13.24 11.66 27.07
N VAL A 134 -13.21 11.78 25.74
CA VAL A 134 -14.38 11.80 24.88
C VAL A 134 -14.54 10.40 24.27
N PRO A 135 -15.60 9.66 24.63
CA PRO A 135 -15.81 8.30 24.13
C PRO A 135 -16.15 8.27 22.63
N PRO A 136 -16.17 7.07 22.03
CA PRO A 136 -16.69 6.86 20.68
C PRO A 136 -18.09 7.47 20.52
N GLY A 137 -18.35 8.10 19.38
CA GLY A 137 -19.54 8.89 19.17
C GLY A 137 -19.75 9.22 17.69
N ARG A 138 -20.18 10.44 17.37
CA ARG A 138 -20.33 10.84 15.96
C ARG A 138 -18.97 11.21 15.37
N GLY A 139 -18.77 10.87 14.10
CA GLY A 139 -17.62 11.32 13.32
C GLY A 139 -17.72 12.81 12.99
N GLN A 140 -16.60 13.53 13.11
CA GLN A 140 -16.54 14.97 12.82
C GLN A 140 -15.23 15.36 12.14
N LEU A 141 -15.30 16.33 11.22
CA LEU A 141 -14.14 17.06 10.70
C LEU A 141 -14.12 18.40 11.39
N THR A 142 -13.07 18.64 12.16
CA THR A 142 -12.90 19.87 12.91
C THR A 142 -11.41 20.23 12.96
N ASN A 143 -11.06 21.22 13.75
CA ASN A 143 -9.70 21.45 14.21
C ASN A 143 -9.59 21.13 15.72
N VAL A 144 -8.37 21.12 16.27
CA VAL A 144 -8.17 20.82 17.71
C VAL A 144 -8.93 21.82 18.61
N GLU A 145 -9.01 23.09 18.18
CA GLU A 145 -9.79 24.13 18.87
C GLU A 145 -11.29 23.81 18.92
N GLY A 146 -11.84 23.44 17.77
CA GLY A 146 -13.24 23.11 17.56
C GLY A 146 -13.63 21.87 18.36
N LEU A 147 -12.72 20.90 18.46
CA LEU A 147 -12.90 19.71 19.29
C LEU A 147 -13.01 20.08 20.78
N LEU A 148 -12.09 20.91 21.28
CA LEU A 148 -12.08 21.30 22.69
C LEU A 148 -13.24 22.24 23.04
N SER A 149 -13.56 23.21 22.18
CA SER A 149 -14.69 24.13 22.37
C SER A 149 -16.03 23.39 22.40
N THR A 150 -16.28 22.49 21.45
CA THR A 150 -17.52 21.69 21.42
C THR A 150 -17.70 20.91 22.73
N VAL A 151 -16.62 20.28 23.23
CA VAL A 151 -16.69 19.51 24.48
C VAL A 151 -16.96 20.41 25.68
N ILE A 152 -16.35 21.60 25.75
CA ILE A 152 -16.59 22.56 26.83
C ILE A 152 -18.02 23.09 26.80
N ASP A 153 -18.52 23.45 25.62
CA ASP A 153 -19.88 23.96 25.41
C ASP A 153 -20.93 22.90 25.80
N ASP A 154 -20.69 21.63 25.44
CA ASP A 154 -21.54 20.49 25.83
C ASP A 154 -21.56 20.27 27.36
N LEU A 155 -20.42 20.46 28.03
CA LEU A 155 -20.34 20.37 29.49
C LEU A 155 -21.05 21.55 30.17
N GLU A 156 -21.01 22.75 29.58
CA GLU A 156 -21.63 23.98 30.08
C GLU A 156 -23.15 23.99 29.93
N LEU A 157 -23.69 23.46 28.83
CA LEU A 157 -25.12 23.52 28.47
C LEU A 157 -26.09 23.07 29.57
N ARG A 158 -25.68 22.17 30.46
CA ARG A 158 -26.51 21.62 31.54
C ARG A 158 -26.05 22.02 32.95
N GLN A 159 -25.15 22.99 33.08
CA GLN A 159 -24.65 23.42 34.39
C GLN A 159 -25.72 24.03 35.29
N ASP A 160 -26.65 24.82 34.74
CA ASP A 160 -27.69 25.48 35.54
C ASP A 160 -28.59 24.47 36.26
N VAL A 161 -28.93 23.38 35.59
CA VAL A 161 -29.73 22.27 36.17
C VAL A 161 -28.92 21.50 37.21
N ARG A 162 -27.63 21.27 36.96
CA ARG A 162 -26.74 20.58 37.92
C ARG A 162 -26.50 21.42 39.17
N LYS A 163 -26.51 22.74 39.05
CA LYS A 163 -26.39 23.67 40.19
C LYS A 163 -27.54 23.53 41.19
N GLU A 164 -28.74 23.21 40.70
CA GLU A 164 -29.93 23.04 41.54
C GLU A 164 -30.05 21.63 42.12
N HIS A 165 -29.70 20.60 41.35
CA HIS A 165 -29.90 19.19 41.73
C HIS A 165 -28.67 18.53 42.37
N ASP A 166 -27.45 18.84 41.90
CA ASP A 166 -26.20 18.20 42.32
C ASP A 166 -25.03 19.22 42.45
N PRO A 167 -24.99 20.02 43.53
CA PRO A 167 -24.00 21.10 43.69
C PRO A 167 -22.54 20.62 43.73
N GLU A 168 -22.28 19.41 44.26
CA GLU A 168 -20.91 18.85 44.32
C GLU A 168 -20.35 18.52 42.94
N VAL A 169 -21.20 18.07 42.01
CA VAL A 169 -20.82 17.75 40.63
C VAL A 169 -20.64 19.02 39.81
N TYR A 170 -21.47 20.04 40.07
CA TYR A 170 -21.33 21.37 39.49
C TYR A 170 -19.94 21.98 39.78
N GLU A 171 -19.48 21.97 41.04
CA GLU A 171 -18.17 22.55 41.37
C GLU A 171 -17.01 21.86 40.65
N LYS A 172 -17.00 20.52 40.60
CA LYS A 172 -15.96 19.76 39.90
C LYS A 172 -15.94 20.01 38.39
N LEU A 173 -17.12 20.05 37.77
CA LEU A 173 -17.22 20.36 36.34
C LEU A 173 -16.83 21.81 36.04
N GLN A 174 -17.17 22.74 36.92
CA GLN A 174 -16.81 24.14 36.76
C GLN A 174 -15.30 24.34 36.77
N GLU A 175 -14.57 23.57 37.57
CA GLU A 175 -13.10 23.56 37.54
C GLU A 175 -12.55 23.05 36.20
N VAL A 176 -13.13 21.98 35.66
CA VAL A 176 -12.73 21.42 34.33
C VAL A 176 -13.04 22.41 33.22
N ILE A 177 -14.23 23.02 33.20
CA ILE A 177 -14.64 24.04 32.22
C ILE A 177 -13.68 25.24 32.28
N LYS A 178 -13.32 25.70 33.49
CA LYS A 178 -12.38 26.80 33.67
C LYS A 178 -10.99 26.45 33.12
N LYS A 179 -10.46 25.26 33.44
CA LYS A 179 -9.18 24.78 32.89
C LYS A 179 -9.24 24.67 31.35
N GLY A 180 -10.33 24.14 30.79
CA GLY A 180 -10.52 24.06 29.35
C GLY A 180 -10.53 25.43 28.67
N ARG A 181 -11.17 26.44 29.28
CA ARG A 181 -11.12 27.83 28.78
C ARG A 181 -9.73 28.44 28.88
N ASP A 182 -9.02 28.21 29.99
CA ASP A 182 -7.62 28.66 30.14
C ASP A 182 -6.69 28.00 29.08
N MET A 183 -6.98 26.76 28.68
CA MET A 183 -6.28 26.08 27.58
C MET A 183 -6.60 26.70 26.21
N LEU A 184 -7.86 27.02 25.92
CA LEU A 184 -8.27 27.71 24.67
C LEU A 184 -7.63 29.10 24.54
N GLU A 185 -7.51 29.82 25.65
CA GLU A 185 -6.86 31.14 25.73
C GLU A 185 -5.32 31.07 25.68
N GLY A 186 -4.74 29.86 25.54
CA GLY A 186 -3.31 29.64 25.38
C GLY A 186 -2.49 29.83 26.67
N ARG A 187 -3.14 29.84 27.84
CA ARG A 187 -2.45 30.04 29.14
C ARG A 187 -1.89 28.76 29.74
N SER A 188 -2.28 27.60 29.21
CA SER A 188 -2.00 26.28 29.79
C SER A 188 -1.18 25.37 28.87
N PHE A 189 -0.27 25.93 28.09
CA PHE A 189 0.72 25.16 27.32
C PHE A 189 1.89 24.66 28.18
N PRO A 190 2.54 23.54 27.82
CA PRO A 190 2.16 22.59 26.77
C PRO A 190 1.18 21.53 27.31
N PHE A 191 0.32 21.02 26.43
CA PHE A 191 -0.55 19.88 26.74
C PHE A 191 -0.63 18.92 25.55
N ARG A 192 -1.15 17.73 25.79
CA ARG A 192 -1.20 16.63 24.84
C ARG A 192 -2.63 16.18 24.64
N VAL A 193 -2.96 16.02 23.37
CA VAL A 193 -4.18 15.39 22.92
C VAL A 193 -3.81 14.14 22.13
N PHE A 194 -4.52 13.05 22.37
CA PHE A 194 -4.43 11.90 21.49
C PHE A 194 -5.80 11.49 20.96
N VAL A 195 -5.79 10.94 19.76
CA VAL A 195 -6.95 10.33 19.10
C VAL A 195 -6.59 8.87 18.87
N ASP A 196 -7.32 7.99 19.54
CA ASP A 196 -7.18 6.55 19.42
C ASP A 196 -8.37 5.98 18.67
N ASP A 197 -8.11 5.40 17.51
CA ASP A 197 -9.15 4.87 16.63
C ASP A 197 -8.86 3.43 16.22
N PRO A 198 -9.64 2.47 16.76
CA PRO A 198 -9.56 1.07 16.37
C PRO A 198 -9.80 0.83 14.87
N THR A 199 -10.57 1.70 14.19
CA THR A 199 -10.85 1.50 12.75
C THR A 199 -9.76 2.00 11.82
N GLY A 200 -8.82 2.81 12.34
CA GLY A 200 -7.77 3.43 11.54
C GLY A 200 -8.24 4.54 10.60
N ASN A 201 -9.44 5.09 10.83
CA ASN A 201 -10.09 6.09 9.97
C ASN A 201 -10.01 7.52 10.53
N SER A 202 -9.39 7.71 11.69
CA SER A 202 -9.12 9.03 12.24
C SER A 202 -7.79 9.59 11.74
N PHE A 203 -7.66 10.90 11.83
CA PHE A 203 -6.49 11.61 11.31
C PHE A 203 -6.27 12.93 12.03
N ILE A 204 -5.02 13.25 12.35
CA ILE A 204 -4.59 14.58 12.78
C ILE A 204 -3.57 15.07 11.75
N ALA A 205 -3.82 16.23 11.15
CA ALA A 205 -2.95 16.78 10.12
C ALA A 205 -1.51 17.03 10.66
N PRO A 206 -0.48 16.46 10.02
CA PRO A 206 0.91 16.79 10.35
C PRO A 206 1.27 18.17 9.81
N ASN A 207 2.20 18.86 10.49
CA ASN A 207 2.80 20.09 9.96
C ASN A 207 4.28 19.84 9.64
N LEU A 208 4.75 20.30 8.49
CA LEU A 208 6.15 20.12 8.04
C LEU A 208 7.16 20.81 8.98
N THR A 209 6.71 21.83 9.72
CA THR A 209 7.55 22.53 10.71
C THR A 209 7.62 21.82 12.06
N ASP A 210 6.98 20.65 12.21
CA ASP A 210 6.98 19.92 13.46
C ASP A 210 8.34 19.32 13.78
N GLY A 211 8.84 19.64 14.98
CA GLY A 211 10.02 18.98 15.53
C GLY A 211 9.73 17.54 15.98
N VAL A 212 10.80 16.76 16.19
CA VAL A 212 10.72 15.37 16.67
C VAL A 212 9.92 15.31 17.99
N GLY A 213 8.86 14.49 18.00
CA GLY A 213 8.03 14.25 19.18
C GLY A 213 6.87 15.23 19.40
N LYS A 214 6.63 16.18 18.47
CA LYS A 214 5.45 17.07 18.52
C LYS A 214 4.18 16.37 18.00
N TRP A 215 4.31 15.67 16.88
CA TRP A 215 3.27 14.84 16.29
C TRP A 215 3.80 13.41 16.18
N SER A 216 3.00 12.43 16.59
CA SER A 216 3.35 11.02 16.42
C SER A 216 2.13 10.20 16.00
N LYS A 217 2.38 9.25 15.10
CA LYS A 217 1.41 8.25 14.67
C LYS A 217 1.96 6.88 15.04
N ARG A 218 1.15 6.08 15.73
CA ARG A 218 1.43 4.68 16.03
C ARG A 218 0.30 3.82 15.48
N GLU A 219 0.66 2.73 14.83
CA GLU A 219 -0.30 1.73 14.36
C GLU A 219 -0.22 0.52 15.29
N TYR A 220 -1.36 -0.04 15.65
CA TYR A 220 -1.43 -1.18 16.56
C TYR A 220 -2.36 -2.28 16.04
N ALA A 221 -2.07 -3.52 16.43
CA ALA A 221 -2.95 -4.66 16.18
C ALA A 221 -4.15 -4.57 17.15
N ARG A 222 -5.37 -4.62 16.61
CA ARG A 222 -6.60 -4.56 17.41
C ARG A 222 -6.70 -5.74 18.36
N THR A 223 -7.27 -5.49 19.53
CA THR A 223 -7.62 -6.57 20.45
C THR A 223 -8.83 -7.35 19.94
N PRO A 224 -9.03 -8.60 20.40
CA PRO A 224 -10.23 -9.37 20.06
C PRO A 224 -11.54 -8.65 20.45
N GLU A 225 -11.54 -7.93 21.56
CA GLU A 225 -12.68 -7.12 22.03
C GLU A 225 -12.98 -5.96 21.08
N GLN A 226 -11.94 -5.28 20.59
CA GLN A 226 -12.09 -4.22 19.58
C GLN A 226 -12.62 -4.79 18.26
N ASN A 227 -12.12 -5.95 17.82
CA ASN A 227 -12.64 -6.61 16.62
C ASN A 227 -14.12 -6.99 16.77
N ALA A 228 -14.52 -7.50 17.94
CA ALA A 228 -15.92 -7.80 18.22
C ALA A 228 -16.80 -6.55 18.20
N ALA A 229 -16.35 -5.45 18.83
CA ALA A 229 -17.07 -4.18 18.84
C ALA A 229 -17.25 -3.57 17.44
N LEU A 230 -16.30 -3.80 16.53
CA LEU A 230 -16.36 -3.37 15.13
C LEU A 230 -17.15 -4.31 14.23
N GLY A 231 -17.74 -5.39 14.78
CA GLY A 231 -18.45 -6.40 13.97
C GLY A 231 -17.54 -7.23 13.08
N LEU A 232 -16.23 -7.27 13.38
CA LEU A 232 -15.22 -8.05 12.67
C LEU A 232 -14.97 -9.42 13.31
N ALA A 233 -15.58 -9.69 14.47
CA ALA A 233 -15.54 -11.01 15.06
C ALA A 233 -16.40 -11.97 14.22
N ALA A 234 -15.80 -13.09 13.82
CA ALA A 234 -16.53 -14.21 13.28
C ALA A 234 -17.57 -14.66 14.31
N THR A 235 -18.82 -14.80 13.89
CA THR A 235 -19.81 -15.60 14.61
C THR A 235 -19.36 -17.04 14.59
N ASP A 236 -18.49 -17.41 15.53
CA ASP A 236 -18.58 -18.60 16.37
C ASP A 236 -17.25 -18.83 17.09
N GLY A 237 -17.36 -19.02 18.41
CA GLY A 237 -16.23 -19.16 19.30
C GLY A 237 -15.50 -20.47 19.10
N THR A 238 -14.35 -20.39 18.45
CA THR A 238 -13.12 -21.10 18.83
C THR A 238 -11.98 -20.19 18.43
N ALA A 239 -11.32 -19.60 19.44
CA ALA A 239 -10.06 -18.90 19.26
C ALA A 239 -8.99 -19.93 18.89
N GLU A 240 -8.90 -20.24 17.60
CA GLU A 240 -7.62 -20.54 16.98
C GLU A 240 -7.13 -19.23 16.37
N GLU A 241 -5.85 -18.98 16.55
CA GLU A 241 -5.12 -17.85 16.00
C GLU A 241 -5.58 -17.61 14.56
N ALA A 242 -5.84 -16.36 14.19
CA ALA A 242 -6.07 -16.00 12.80
C ALA A 242 -4.75 -16.20 12.04
N GLU A 243 -4.45 -17.46 11.74
CA GLU A 243 -3.72 -17.86 10.56
C GLU A 243 -4.30 -17.04 9.40
N PRO A 244 -3.46 -16.39 8.58
CA PRO A 244 -3.95 -15.71 7.39
C PRO A 244 -4.83 -16.70 6.65
N HIS A 245 -6.06 -16.34 6.33
CA HIS A 245 -7.09 -17.21 5.74
C HIS A 245 -6.41 -18.11 4.69
N GLN A 246 -5.99 -19.31 5.11
CA GLN A 246 -5.31 -20.21 4.20
C GLN A 246 -6.45 -20.75 3.37
N PRO A 247 -6.41 -20.54 2.05
CA PRO A 247 -7.38 -21.18 1.21
C PRO A 247 -7.26 -22.69 1.44
N SER A 248 -8.39 -23.35 1.68
CA SER A 248 -8.38 -24.81 1.86
C SER A 248 -7.79 -25.44 0.61
N LEU A 249 -7.04 -26.52 0.75
CA LEU A 249 -6.72 -27.37 -0.40
C LEU A 249 -8.02 -27.90 -1.01
N ASP A 250 -8.00 -28.25 -2.29
CA ASP A 250 -9.16 -28.84 -2.94
C ASP A 250 -9.50 -30.23 -2.36
N ALA A 251 -10.54 -30.88 -2.87
CA ALA A 251 -10.98 -32.19 -2.36
C ALA A 251 -9.92 -33.32 -2.53
N ASN A 252 -8.88 -33.08 -3.34
CA ASN A 252 -7.77 -34.00 -3.58
C ASN A 252 -6.50 -33.61 -2.80
N GLY A 253 -6.51 -32.47 -2.08
CA GLY A 253 -5.34 -31.95 -1.38
C GLY A 253 -4.43 -31.06 -2.24
N ASP A 254 -4.90 -30.60 -3.40
CA ASP A 254 -4.14 -29.72 -4.29
C ASP A 254 -4.37 -28.23 -3.98
N ILE A 255 -3.37 -27.41 -4.29
CA ILE A 255 -3.43 -25.95 -4.15
C ILE A 255 -4.44 -25.39 -5.16
N ILE A 256 -5.43 -24.63 -4.69
CA ILE A 256 -6.45 -24.00 -5.52
C ILE A 256 -5.80 -22.87 -6.33
N PRO A 257 -5.86 -22.92 -7.68
CA PRO A 257 -5.29 -21.87 -8.52
C PRO A 257 -5.95 -20.51 -8.26
N ASN A 258 -5.16 -19.45 -8.39
CA ASN A 258 -5.53 -18.03 -8.21
C ASN A 258 -5.89 -17.57 -6.79
N GLU A 259 -5.79 -18.43 -5.79
CA GLU A 259 -5.90 -18.05 -4.38
C GLU A 259 -4.52 -17.70 -3.79
N VAL A 260 -4.51 -16.84 -2.76
CA VAL A 260 -3.29 -16.39 -2.10
C VAL A 260 -3.12 -17.17 -0.80
N TYR A 261 -2.05 -17.95 -0.74
CA TYR A 261 -1.60 -18.68 0.42
C TYR A 261 -0.56 -17.85 1.15
N SER A 262 -0.67 -17.69 2.46
CA SER A 262 0.32 -16.95 3.24
C SER A 262 0.94 -17.89 4.27
N PHE A 263 2.25 -17.92 4.36
CA PHE A 263 2.96 -18.72 5.36
C PHE A 263 4.03 -17.89 6.08
N PRO A 264 4.30 -18.21 7.36
CA PRO A 264 5.37 -17.59 8.12
C PRO A 264 6.74 -17.98 7.54
N ALA A 265 7.60 -16.99 7.36
CA ALA A 265 8.95 -17.12 6.85
C ALA A 265 9.92 -16.25 7.67
N SER A 266 11.22 -16.42 7.44
CA SER A 266 12.25 -15.54 8.01
C SER A 266 12.73 -14.57 6.95
N CYS A 267 12.83 -13.28 7.29
CA CYS A 267 13.30 -12.25 6.37
C CYS A 267 14.78 -12.48 6.02
N PRO A 268 15.16 -12.63 4.74
CA PRO A 268 16.56 -12.80 4.35
C PRO A 268 17.46 -11.62 4.74
N GLY A 269 16.90 -10.41 4.83
CA GLY A 269 17.66 -9.19 5.14
C GLY A 269 17.95 -8.99 6.63
N CYS A 270 16.99 -9.27 7.51
CA CYS A 270 17.11 -8.97 8.94
C CYS A 270 16.76 -10.13 9.89
N MET A 271 16.47 -11.31 9.34
CA MET A 271 16.14 -12.55 10.06
C MET A 271 14.95 -12.46 11.03
N HIS A 272 14.16 -11.39 10.94
CA HIS A 272 12.91 -11.28 11.67
C HIS A 272 11.83 -12.13 11.00
N SER A 273 10.88 -12.61 11.80
CA SER A 273 9.68 -13.26 11.28
C SER A 273 8.94 -12.30 10.33
N CYS A 274 8.63 -12.79 9.14
CA CYS A 274 7.83 -12.08 8.14
C CYS A 274 6.89 -13.05 7.44
N THR A 275 5.91 -12.53 6.71
CA THR A 275 4.97 -13.35 5.94
C THR A 275 5.39 -13.39 4.48
N THR A 276 5.43 -14.58 3.90
CA THR A 276 5.55 -14.75 2.45
C THR A 276 4.17 -15.10 1.90
N ASN A 277 3.71 -14.31 0.94
CA ASN A 277 2.47 -14.56 0.21
C ASN A 277 2.81 -15.34 -1.06
N MET A 278 2.08 -16.41 -1.32
CA MET A 278 2.23 -17.29 -2.45
C MET A 278 0.92 -17.29 -3.23
N LYS A 279 0.99 -17.04 -4.53
CA LYS A 279 -0.15 -17.17 -5.44
C LYS A 279 0.22 -18.12 -6.57
N MET A 280 -0.54 -19.19 -6.70
CA MET A 280 -0.44 -20.06 -7.86
C MET A 280 -1.24 -19.45 -9.00
N VAL A 281 -0.59 -19.12 -10.10
CA VAL A 281 -1.19 -18.52 -11.30
C VAL A 281 -1.07 -19.51 -12.44
N ASP A 282 -2.21 -19.87 -13.02
CA ASP A 282 -2.26 -20.59 -14.28
C ASP A 282 -2.30 -19.57 -15.42
N ILE A 283 -1.20 -19.46 -16.17
CA ILE A 283 -1.10 -18.54 -17.30
C ILE A 283 -1.51 -19.33 -18.55
N PRO A 284 -2.56 -18.92 -19.28
CA PRO A 284 -3.00 -19.61 -20.49
C PRO A 284 -1.85 -19.79 -21.49
N ARG A 285 -1.65 -21.04 -21.96
CA ARG A 285 -0.54 -21.45 -22.85
C ARG A 285 0.84 -21.52 -22.18
N PHE A 286 0.90 -21.51 -20.85
CA PHE A 286 2.12 -21.71 -20.07
C PHE A 286 1.90 -22.71 -18.92
N LYS A 287 3.00 -23.23 -18.36
CA LYS A 287 2.96 -24.12 -17.18
C LYS A 287 2.49 -23.33 -15.94
N GLN A 288 2.11 -24.06 -14.89
CA GLN A 288 1.72 -23.47 -13.62
C GLN A 288 2.86 -22.65 -13.01
N VAL A 289 2.57 -21.41 -12.58
CA VAL A 289 3.55 -20.50 -11.97
C VAL A 289 3.19 -20.23 -10.52
N VAL A 290 4.19 -20.17 -9.66
CA VAL A 290 4.06 -19.81 -8.26
C VAL A 290 4.74 -18.47 -8.05
N LEU A 291 3.93 -17.43 -7.80
CA LEU A 291 4.40 -16.10 -7.43
C LEU A 291 4.57 -16.05 -5.92
N MET A 292 5.78 -15.74 -5.46
CA MET A 292 6.10 -15.60 -4.04
C MET A 292 6.48 -14.15 -3.75
N SER A 293 5.78 -13.49 -2.83
CA SER A 293 6.05 -12.11 -2.44
C SER A 293 6.32 -12.05 -0.95
N THR A 294 7.53 -11.65 -0.57
CA THR A 294 7.92 -11.47 0.82
C THR A 294 8.06 -9.99 1.11
N VAL A 295 7.33 -9.48 2.10
CA VAL A 295 7.45 -8.10 2.58
C VAL A 295 7.75 -8.14 4.06
N CYS A 296 8.90 -7.59 4.46
CA CYS A 296 9.30 -7.49 5.85
C CYS A 296 8.90 -6.12 6.41
N ASP A 297 7.99 -6.12 7.38
CA ASP A 297 7.56 -4.91 8.08
C ASP A 297 8.67 -4.29 8.95
N ALA A 298 9.66 -5.09 9.38
CA ALA A 298 10.72 -4.63 10.30
C ALA A 298 11.83 -3.84 9.60
N CYS A 299 12.32 -4.31 8.44
CA CYS A 299 13.42 -3.68 7.71
C CYS A 299 13.01 -3.11 6.34
N GLY A 300 11.77 -3.34 5.90
CA GLY A 300 11.28 -2.90 4.60
C GLY A 300 11.76 -3.76 3.42
N TYR A 301 12.40 -4.91 3.67
CA TYR A 301 12.81 -5.84 2.61
C TYR A 301 11.60 -6.30 1.79
N ARG A 302 11.71 -6.25 0.46
CA ARG A 302 10.69 -6.71 -0.48
C ARG A 302 11.33 -7.65 -1.49
N SER A 303 10.77 -8.84 -1.66
CA SER A 303 11.11 -9.74 -2.76
C SER A 303 9.85 -10.18 -3.50
N ASN A 304 9.97 -10.35 -4.81
CA ASN A 304 8.95 -10.93 -5.67
C ASN A 304 9.61 -12.01 -6.51
N ASP A 305 9.50 -13.25 -6.08
CA ASP A 305 10.16 -14.39 -6.70
C ASP A 305 9.14 -15.16 -7.52
N VAL A 306 9.48 -15.43 -8.78
CA VAL A 306 8.63 -16.22 -9.67
C VAL A 306 9.24 -17.60 -9.82
N LYS A 307 8.53 -18.62 -9.37
CA LYS A 307 8.92 -20.02 -9.50
C LYS A 307 8.00 -20.73 -10.48
N THR A 308 8.57 -21.47 -11.40
CA THR A 308 7.82 -22.28 -12.35
C THR A 308 7.57 -23.65 -11.76
N GLY A 309 6.31 -24.05 -11.66
CA GLY A 309 5.90 -25.39 -11.25
C GLY A 309 5.74 -26.34 -12.45
N GLY A 310 5.46 -27.60 -12.15
CA GLY A 310 5.22 -28.65 -13.13
C GLY A 310 6.44 -29.55 -13.40
N GLU A 311 6.26 -30.49 -14.34
CA GLU A 311 7.30 -31.44 -14.68
C GLU A 311 8.50 -30.77 -15.36
N ILE A 312 9.69 -31.28 -15.05
CA ILE A 312 10.93 -30.93 -15.76
C ILE A 312 10.83 -31.58 -17.15
N PRO A 313 10.81 -30.79 -18.24
CA PRO A 313 10.68 -31.34 -19.58
C PRO A 313 11.95 -32.10 -19.98
N GLU A 314 11.88 -32.95 -21.00
CA GLU A 314 13.03 -33.74 -21.44
C GLU A 314 14.11 -32.89 -22.14
N PHE A 315 13.71 -31.77 -22.74
CA PHE A 315 14.59 -30.85 -23.48
C PHE A 315 14.57 -29.46 -22.86
N GLY A 316 15.68 -28.72 -23.05
CA GLY A 316 15.70 -27.27 -22.84
C GLY A 316 15.03 -26.53 -24.01
N GLU A 317 14.70 -25.26 -23.81
CA GLU A 317 14.13 -24.40 -24.84
C GLU A 317 14.96 -23.14 -25.02
N ARG A 318 15.20 -22.78 -26.27
CA ARG A 318 15.73 -21.48 -26.67
C ARG A 318 14.63 -20.68 -27.35
N ILE A 319 14.34 -19.51 -26.80
CA ILE A 319 13.37 -18.56 -27.35
C ILE A 319 14.12 -17.35 -27.88
N THR A 320 13.93 -17.01 -29.14
CA THR A 320 14.51 -15.83 -29.78
C THR A 320 13.40 -14.87 -30.19
N LEU A 321 13.36 -13.68 -29.59
CA LEU A 321 12.43 -12.61 -29.92
C LEU A 321 13.18 -11.47 -30.64
N LYS A 322 12.69 -11.07 -31.81
CA LYS A 322 13.14 -9.85 -32.48
C LYS A 322 12.29 -8.68 -32.04
N VAL A 323 12.91 -7.68 -31.40
CA VAL A 323 12.26 -6.47 -30.92
C VAL A 323 12.47 -5.38 -31.96
N THR A 324 11.38 -4.91 -32.56
CA THR A 324 11.41 -3.93 -33.66
C THR A 324 10.59 -2.67 -33.37
N ASP A 325 9.58 -2.78 -32.51
CA ASP A 325 8.65 -1.69 -32.21
C ASP A 325 8.27 -1.67 -30.71
N GLU A 326 7.56 -0.61 -30.30
CA GLU A 326 7.06 -0.46 -28.92
C GLU A 326 6.07 -1.55 -28.53
N LEU A 327 5.38 -2.17 -29.49
CA LEU A 327 4.47 -3.28 -29.22
C LEU A 327 5.24 -4.53 -28.78
N ASP A 328 6.41 -4.78 -29.37
CA ASP A 328 7.30 -5.86 -28.95
C ASP A 328 7.88 -5.60 -27.55
N LEU A 329 8.18 -4.34 -27.21
CA LEU A 329 8.64 -3.94 -25.87
C LEU A 329 7.57 -4.17 -24.81
N ALA A 330 6.29 -4.01 -25.16
CA ALA A 330 5.15 -4.21 -24.27
C ALA A 330 4.77 -5.69 -24.06
N ARG A 331 5.39 -6.66 -24.77
CA ARG A 331 5.08 -8.09 -24.62
C ARG A 331 5.38 -8.57 -23.22
N ASP A 332 4.48 -9.38 -22.68
CA ASP A 332 4.74 -10.08 -21.42
C ASP A 332 5.87 -11.10 -21.61
N ILE A 333 6.86 -11.06 -20.71
CA ILE A 333 8.02 -11.94 -20.67
C ILE A 333 8.14 -12.53 -19.26
N LEU A 334 8.30 -13.85 -19.22
CA LEU A 334 8.70 -14.60 -18.03
C LEU A 334 10.12 -15.11 -18.25
N LYS A 335 11.07 -14.57 -17.49
CA LYS A 335 12.42 -15.11 -17.41
C LYS A 335 12.49 -16.01 -16.18
N SER A 336 12.78 -17.30 -16.35
CA SER A 336 13.01 -18.20 -15.22
C SER A 336 14.38 -17.94 -14.56
N GLU A 337 14.58 -18.48 -13.37
CA GLU A 337 15.87 -18.42 -12.67
C GLU A 337 16.98 -19.16 -13.43
N SER A 338 16.66 -20.33 -14.00
CA SER A 338 17.58 -21.16 -14.80
C SER A 338 17.88 -20.58 -16.19
N CYS A 339 17.15 -19.54 -16.62
CA CYS A 339 17.32 -18.97 -17.95
C CYS A 339 18.49 -17.99 -18.04
N ALA A 340 19.33 -18.19 -19.06
CA ALA A 340 20.29 -17.21 -19.54
C ALA A 340 19.61 -16.23 -20.51
N LEU A 341 19.90 -14.94 -20.39
CA LEU A 341 19.42 -13.89 -21.29
C LEU A 341 20.59 -13.30 -22.06
N GLU A 342 20.52 -13.29 -23.38
CA GLU A 342 21.53 -12.70 -24.25
C GLU A 342 20.88 -11.71 -25.23
N CYS A 343 21.54 -10.56 -25.42
CA CYS A 343 21.21 -9.57 -26.43
C CYS A 343 22.50 -9.17 -27.16
N PRO A 344 22.82 -9.85 -28.29
CA PRO A 344 24.08 -9.66 -29.01
C PRO A 344 24.30 -8.22 -29.47
N GLU A 345 23.25 -7.54 -29.95
CA GLU A 345 23.34 -6.18 -30.50
C GLU A 345 23.63 -5.12 -29.41
N LEU A 346 23.27 -5.42 -28.16
CA LEU A 346 23.51 -4.55 -27.00
C LEU A 346 24.75 -4.99 -26.18
N ASN A 347 25.45 -6.05 -26.60
CA ASN A 347 26.54 -6.68 -25.84
C ASN A 347 26.15 -7.00 -24.39
N LEU A 348 24.91 -7.42 -24.18
CA LEU A 348 24.38 -7.78 -22.86
C LEU A 348 24.24 -9.30 -22.78
N SER A 349 24.90 -9.91 -21.79
CA SER A 349 24.73 -11.32 -21.46
C SER A 349 24.53 -11.46 -19.96
N VAL A 350 23.45 -12.12 -19.57
CA VAL A 350 23.07 -12.35 -18.18
C VAL A 350 23.01 -13.84 -17.95
N ASN A 351 23.87 -14.31 -17.04
CA ASN A 351 23.95 -15.71 -16.67
C ASN A 351 22.72 -16.15 -15.86
N PRO A 352 22.38 -17.46 -15.87
CA PRO A 352 21.38 -18.03 -14.98
C PRO A 352 21.59 -17.60 -13.52
N GLY A 353 20.50 -17.41 -12.76
CA GLY A 353 20.51 -16.98 -11.36
C GLY A 353 20.69 -15.47 -11.11
N THR A 354 21.30 -14.72 -12.03
CA THR A 354 21.71 -13.31 -11.76
C THR A 354 20.55 -12.34 -11.49
N LEU A 355 19.41 -12.50 -12.18
CA LEU A 355 18.21 -11.65 -12.03
C LEU A 355 17.06 -12.35 -11.28
N GLY A 356 17.25 -13.63 -10.92
CA GLY A 356 16.18 -14.50 -10.45
C GLY A 356 15.08 -14.77 -11.49
N GLY A 357 13.96 -15.33 -11.03
CA GLY A 357 12.74 -15.50 -11.81
C GLY A 357 11.88 -14.24 -11.81
N ARG A 358 11.49 -13.74 -12.99
CA ARG A 358 10.75 -12.48 -13.16
C ARG A 358 9.66 -12.59 -14.21
N PHE A 359 8.49 -12.04 -13.89
CA PHE A 359 7.38 -11.83 -14.82
C PHE A 359 7.16 -10.34 -14.98
N THR A 360 7.38 -9.82 -16.18
CA THR A 360 7.33 -8.38 -16.51
C THR A 360 7.09 -8.19 -18.01
N THR A 361 7.24 -6.99 -18.54
CA THR A 361 7.31 -6.74 -19.99
C THR A 361 8.76 -6.77 -20.47
N VAL A 362 8.99 -6.89 -21.78
CA VAL A 362 10.35 -6.81 -22.35
C VAL A 362 11.01 -5.49 -21.94
N GLU A 363 10.29 -4.37 -22.05
CA GLU A 363 10.76 -3.06 -21.56
C GLU A 363 11.12 -3.09 -20.07
N GLY A 364 10.25 -3.65 -19.23
CA GLY A 364 10.45 -3.73 -17.79
C GLY A 364 11.67 -4.56 -17.41
N LEU A 365 11.93 -5.67 -18.11
CA LEU A 365 13.10 -6.50 -17.90
C LEU A 365 14.40 -5.73 -18.18
N PHE A 366 14.47 -5.03 -19.32
CA PHE A 366 15.68 -4.27 -19.69
C PHE A 366 15.87 -3.02 -18.81
N THR A 367 14.79 -2.36 -18.42
CA THR A 367 14.82 -1.24 -17.46
C THR A 367 15.38 -1.70 -16.13
N GLN A 368 14.96 -2.87 -15.64
CA GLN A 368 15.49 -3.43 -14.40
C GLN A 368 16.96 -3.81 -14.52
N VAL A 369 17.37 -4.45 -15.62
CA VAL A 369 18.79 -4.77 -15.88
C VAL A 369 19.64 -3.50 -15.86
N ARG A 370 19.17 -2.43 -16.50
CA ARG A 370 19.84 -1.13 -16.49
C ARG A 370 19.99 -0.61 -15.07
N ASP A 371 18.91 -0.56 -14.31
CA ASP A 371 18.90 0.03 -12.97
C ASP A 371 19.76 -0.79 -12.00
N ASP A 372 19.70 -2.12 -12.06
CA ASP A 372 20.51 -3.01 -11.22
C ASP A 372 22.01 -2.87 -11.52
N LEU A 373 22.40 -2.88 -12.81
CA LEU A 373 23.81 -2.68 -13.21
C LEU A 373 24.29 -1.28 -12.82
N ARG A 374 23.50 -0.24 -13.11
CA ARG A 374 23.86 1.14 -12.80
C ARG A 374 24.03 1.33 -11.29
N ASN A 375 23.13 0.73 -10.50
CA ASN A 375 23.25 0.72 -9.05
C ASN A 375 24.54 0.01 -8.60
N GLN A 376 24.85 -1.19 -9.10
CA GLN A 376 26.06 -1.90 -8.68
C GLN A 376 27.36 -1.18 -9.06
N ILE A 377 27.40 -0.53 -10.23
CA ILE A 377 28.61 0.13 -10.75
C ILE A 377 28.81 1.52 -10.12
N PHE A 378 27.71 2.25 -9.88
CA PHE A 378 27.75 3.62 -9.38
C PHE A 378 27.39 3.78 -7.89
N GLN A 379 27.09 2.70 -7.15
CA GLN A 379 26.96 2.70 -5.69
C GLN A 379 28.34 2.86 -5.01
N GLY A 380 28.86 4.08 -5.09
CA GLY A 380 29.96 4.57 -4.29
C GLY A 380 29.66 5.90 -3.62
N ASP A 381 28.79 6.74 -4.19
CA ASP A 381 28.58 8.08 -3.65
C ASP A 381 27.32 8.76 -4.21
N ALA A 382 26.17 8.57 -3.57
CA ALA A 382 24.90 9.21 -3.93
C ALA A 382 24.97 10.76 -3.87
N ALA A 383 26.04 11.32 -3.30
CA ALA A 383 26.27 12.76 -3.22
C ALA A 383 27.07 13.35 -4.39
N SER A 384 27.79 12.54 -5.19
CA SER A 384 28.74 13.08 -6.18
C SER A 384 28.61 12.53 -7.62
N GLY A 385 27.83 11.47 -7.85
CA GLY A 385 27.71 10.88 -9.20
C GLY A 385 29.04 10.33 -9.74
N ALA A 386 30.02 10.17 -8.86
CA ALA A 386 31.24 9.41 -9.10
C ALA A 386 30.93 7.94 -8.79
N GLY A 387 31.24 7.05 -9.74
CA GLY A 387 31.20 5.61 -9.47
C GLY A 387 32.19 5.24 -8.37
N GLY A 388 32.19 3.96 -7.96
CA GLY A 388 33.14 3.45 -6.96
C GLY A 388 34.55 4.04 -7.14
N ASP A 389 35.20 4.36 -6.03
CA ASP A 389 36.49 5.08 -5.91
C ASP A 389 37.66 4.56 -6.77
N SER A 390 37.47 3.41 -7.42
CA SER A 390 38.44 2.67 -8.21
C SER A 390 38.17 2.66 -9.72
N LEU A 391 37.05 3.24 -10.20
CA LEU A 391 36.72 3.27 -11.63
C LEU A 391 37.59 4.27 -12.40
N THR A 392 38.28 3.81 -13.44
CA THR A 392 39.02 4.69 -14.33
C THR A 392 38.07 5.52 -15.22
N SER A 393 38.53 6.68 -15.69
CA SER A 393 37.77 7.54 -16.60
C SER A 393 37.41 6.87 -17.92
N GLU A 394 38.23 5.93 -18.37
CA GLU A 394 38.00 5.17 -19.62
C GLU A 394 36.89 4.13 -19.44
N GLU A 395 36.91 3.40 -18.31
CA GLU A 395 35.85 2.46 -17.95
C GLU A 395 34.52 3.17 -17.72
N LYS A 396 34.54 4.36 -17.09
CA LYS A 396 33.33 5.18 -16.92
C LYS A 396 32.71 5.54 -18.27
N SER A 397 33.51 5.97 -19.25
CA SER A 397 33.01 6.30 -20.59
C SER A 397 32.45 5.08 -21.33
N THR A 398 33.02 3.90 -21.09
CA THR A 398 32.54 2.64 -21.68
C THR A 398 31.18 2.26 -21.09
N TRP A 399 31.02 2.39 -19.78
CA TRP A 399 29.74 2.16 -19.10
C TRP A 399 28.67 3.18 -19.50
N ASP A 400 29.03 4.46 -19.58
CA ASP A 400 28.11 5.51 -20.03
C ASP A 400 27.60 5.23 -21.45
N ALA A 401 28.48 4.81 -22.38
CA ALA A 401 28.10 4.42 -23.73
C ALA A 401 27.25 3.13 -23.77
N PHE A 402 27.50 2.17 -22.87
CA PHE A 402 26.67 0.98 -22.74
C PHE A 402 25.25 1.34 -22.26
N PHE A 403 25.13 2.17 -21.23
CA PHE A 403 23.84 2.61 -20.71
C PHE A 403 23.06 3.47 -21.72
N GLU A 404 23.74 4.33 -22.49
CA GLU A 404 23.10 5.09 -23.57
C GLU A 404 22.55 4.18 -24.68
N ASN A 405 23.29 3.12 -25.04
CA ASN A 405 22.81 2.10 -25.97
C ASN A 405 21.58 1.35 -25.42
N LEU A 406 21.60 1.00 -24.13
CA LEU A 406 20.51 0.31 -23.46
C LEU A 406 19.26 1.20 -23.36
N ASP A 407 19.42 2.47 -22.99
CA ASP A 407 18.33 3.46 -22.91
C ASP A 407 17.71 3.75 -24.28
N SER A 408 18.51 3.73 -25.35
CA SER A 408 18.00 3.89 -26.72
C SER A 408 17.19 2.67 -27.17
N ALA A 409 17.58 1.46 -26.75
CA ALA A 409 16.83 0.24 -26.99
C ALA A 409 15.50 0.21 -26.19
N ILE A 410 15.53 0.61 -24.92
CA ILE A 410 14.32 0.70 -24.06
C ILE A 410 13.32 1.73 -24.62
N ARG A 411 13.80 2.83 -25.23
CA ARG A 411 12.95 3.83 -25.89
C ARG A 411 12.40 3.40 -27.25
N GLY A 412 12.75 2.21 -27.74
CA GLY A 412 12.32 1.72 -29.06
C GLY A 412 13.02 2.39 -30.25
N GLU A 413 14.12 3.12 -30.01
CA GLU A 413 14.88 3.80 -31.08
C GLU A 413 15.81 2.85 -31.85
N ARG A 414 15.97 1.61 -31.37
CA ARG A 414 16.88 0.62 -31.92
C ARG A 414 16.27 -0.78 -31.89
N GLU A 415 16.39 -1.50 -33.00
CA GLU A 415 16.02 -2.91 -33.10
C GLU A 415 17.11 -3.80 -32.48
N PHE A 416 16.70 -4.84 -31.75
CA PHE A 416 17.60 -5.79 -31.12
C PHE A 416 16.95 -7.17 -30.95
N THR A 417 17.76 -8.18 -30.66
CA THR A 417 17.29 -9.55 -30.48
C THR A 417 17.43 -9.98 -29.03
N VAL A 418 16.39 -10.56 -28.46
CA VAL A 418 16.39 -11.16 -27.13
C VAL A 418 16.46 -12.68 -27.28
N VAL A 419 17.51 -13.29 -26.75
CA VAL A 419 17.68 -14.74 -26.73
C VAL A 419 17.59 -15.23 -25.28
N LEU A 420 16.55 -16.02 -25.01
CA LEU A 420 16.37 -16.72 -23.74
C LEU A 420 16.79 -18.18 -23.95
N SER A 421 17.83 -18.63 -23.27
CA SER A 421 18.21 -20.06 -23.26
C SER A 421 17.89 -20.63 -21.89
N ASP A 422 16.89 -21.50 -21.80
CA ASP A 422 16.42 -22.07 -20.55
C ASP A 422 16.52 -23.60 -20.57
N PRO A 423 17.46 -24.18 -19.80
CA PRO A 423 17.59 -25.62 -19.66
C PRO A 423 16.31 -26.29 -19.17
N LEU A 424 15.48 -25.64 -18.34
CA LEU A 424 14.25 -26.20 -17.80
C LEU A 424 13.01 -25.90 -18.65
N ALA A 425 13.16 -25.15 -19.75
CA ALA A 425 12.06 -24.68 -20.60
C ALA A 425 10.90 -24.09 -19.79
N SER A 426 11.25 -23.22 -18.84
CA SER A 426 10.38 -22.57 -17.88
C SER A 426 10.23 -21.06 -18.14
N SER A 427 10.75 -20.59 -19.27
CA SER A 427 10.66 -19.19 -19.68
C SER A 427 9.58 -19.00 -20.75
N TYR A 428 9.02 -17.80 -20.84
CA TYR A 428 7.91 -17.51 -21.75
C TYR A 428 8.01 -16.11 -22.34
N VAL A 429 7.55 -15.98 -23.58
CA VAL A 429 7.34 -14.71 -24.27
C VAL A 429 5.95 -14.75 -24.91
N GLN A 430 5.16 -13.70 -24.67
CA GLN A 430 3.81 -13.55 -25.20
C GLN A 430 3.82 -13.44 -26.73
N SER A 431 3.01 -14.28 -27.37
CA SER A 431 2.67 -14.16 -28.78
C SER A 431 1.55 -13.14 -28.95
N LEU A 432 1.73 -12.17 -29.85
CA LEU A 432 0.71 -11.16 -30.19
C LEU A 432 -0.29 -11.66 -31.24
N VAL A 433 -0.07 -12.87 -31.78
CA VAL A 433 -0.99 -13.51 -32.71
C VAL A 433 -1.72 -14.67 -32.05
N ASP A 434 -2.99 -14.83 -32.41
CA ASP A 434 -3.82 -15.95 -31.99
C ASP A 434 -3.58 -17.19 -32.87
N PRO A 435 -3.55 -18.40 -32.27
CA PRO A 435 -3.51 -19.63 -33.03
C PRO A 435 -4.67 -19.70 -34.04
N PRO A 436 -4.44 -20.15 -35.28
CA PRO A 436 -3.27 -20.91 -35.75
C PRO A 436 -2.13 -20.06 -36.34
N ALA A 437 -2.20 -18.73 -36.28
CA ALA A 437 -1.13 -17.88 -36.78
C ALA A 437 0.13 -18.02 -35.91
N VAL A 438 1.30 -18.02 -36.55
CA VAL A 438 2.60 -18.10 -35.87
C VAL A 438 3.22 -16.72 -35.85
N ASP A 439 3.76 -16.32 -34.71
CA ASP A 439 4.45 -15.04 -34.57
C ASP A 439 5.80 -15.09 -35.28
N GLU A 440 5.95 -14.39 -36.40
CA GLU A 440 7.19 -14.38 -37.18
C GLU A 440 8.38 -13.74 -36.43
N LYS A 441 8.12 -12.96 -35.37
CA LYS A 441 9.15 -12.33 -34.55
C LYS A 441 9.68 -13.25 -33.45
N ILE A 442 9.00 -14.37 -33.17
CA ILE A 442 9.39 -15.33 -32.12
C ILE A 442 9.81 -16.66 -32.76
N THR A 443 11.02 -17.11 -32.47
CA THR A 443 11.52 -18.44 -32.82
C THR A 443 11.71 -19.27 -31.55
N ARG A 444 11.27 -20.53 -31.56
CA ARG A 444 11.41 -21.47 -30.44
C ARG A 444 12.12 -22.73 -30.91
N GLU A 445 13.20 -23.09 -30.23
CA GLU A 445 14.03 -24.25 -30.55
C GLU A 445 14.21 -25.11 -29.30
N SER A 446 13.82 -26.38 -29.37
CA SER A 446 14.16 -27.34 -28.33
C SER A 446 15.58 -27.84 -28.52
N TYR A 447 16.37 -27.91 -27.44
CA TYR A 447 17.73 -28.41 -27.49
C TYR A 447 17.98 -29.47 -26.41
N LYS A 448 18.89 -30.40 -26.68
CA LYS A 448 19.33 -31.37 -25.68
C LYS A 448 20.30 -30.68 -24.73
N ARG A 449 20.02 -30.79 -23.43
CA ARG A 449 20.87 -30.23 -22.37
C ARG A 449 22.31 -30.70 -22.51
N THR A 450 23.24 -29.82 -22.19
CA THR A 450 24.64 -30.16 -22.09
C THR A 450 24.88 -30.94 -20.81
N GLU A 451 26.00 -31.67 -20.76
CA GLU A 451 26.38 -32.45 -19.59
C GLU A 451 26.63 -31.56 -18.34
N GLU A 452 27.10 -30.34 -18.56
CA GLU A 452 27.30 -29.31 -17.53
C GLU A 452 25.96 -28.79 -17.01
N GLU A 453 25.00 -28.49 -17.90
CA GLU A 453 23.65 -28.09 -17.49
C GLU A 453 22.94 -29.19 -16.67
N GLU A 454 23.09 -30.46 -17.05
CA GLU A 454 22.50 -31.58 -16.29
C GLU A 454 23.13 -31.76 -14.91
N GLU A 455 24.42 -31.46 -14.77
CA GLU A 455 25.15 -31.52 -13.50
C GLU A 455 24.80 -30.34 -12.60
N ASP A 456 24.79 -29.11 -13.14
CA ASP A 456 24.43 -27.89 -12.41
C ASP A 456 22.98 -27.94 -11.88
N LEU A 457 22.07 -28.56 -12.63
CA LEU A 457 20.68 -28.76 -12.21
C LEU A 457 20.50 -29.97 -11.29
N GLY A 458 21.55 -30.76 -11.02
CA GLY A 458 21.49 -31.97 -10.21
C GLY A 458 20.64 -33.09 -10.83
N LEU A 459 20.35 -33.03 -12.13
CA LEU A 459 19.52 -34.03 -12.83
C LEU A 459 20.23 -35.38 -12.96
N LYS A 460 21.56 -35.42 -12.84
CA LYS A 460 22.32 -36.68 -12.82
C LYS A 460 22.17 -37.44 -11.51
N ASP A 461 21.97 -36.73 -10.41
CA ASP A 461 21.91 -37.31 -9.06
C ASP A 461 20.48 -37.62 -8.62
N ILE A 462 19.49 -37.19 -9.40
CA ILE A 462 18.08 -37.43 -9.11
C ILE A 462 17.76 -38.91 -9.34
N LYS A 463 17.45 -39.62 -8.26
CA LYS A 463 16.83 -40.94 -8.36
C LYS A 463 15.36 -40.71 -8.70
N VAL A 464 14.88 -41.34 -9.77
CA VAL A 464 13.46 -41.29 -10.17
C VAL A 464 12.75 -42.63 -9.96
N GLU A 465 13.48 -43.67 -9.54
CA GLU A 465 12.99 -45.03 -9.35
C GLU A 465 13.54 -45.61 -8.03
N GLY A 466 12.81 -46.57 -7.44
CA GLY A 466 13.28 -47.36 -6.28
C GLY A 466 12.85 -46.87 -4.89
N TYR A 467 12.08 -45.79 -4.78
CA TYR A 467 11.56 -45.30 -3.49
C TYR A 467 10.56 -46.28 -2.82
N GLU A 468 9.79 -47.02 -3.61
CA GLU A 468 8.81 -48.00 -3.11
C GLU A 468 9.45 -49.27 -2.49
N GLU A 469 10.72 -49.55 -2.79
CA GLU A 469 11.40 -50.73 -2.24
C GLU A 469 11.92 -50.50 -0.81
N GLU A 470 12.22 -49.25 -0.45
CA GLU A 470 12.64 -48.88 0.90
C GLU A 470 11.46 -48.88 1.88
N GLU A 471 10.28 -48.35 1.51
CA GLU A 471 9.06 -48.41 2.34
C GLU A 471 8.62 -49.86 2.64
N LYS A 472 8.63 -50.75 1.64
CA LYS A 472 8.31 -52.17 1.84
C LYS A 472 9.30 -52.90 2.75
N GLY A 473 10.53 -52.39 2.85
CA GLY A 473 11.56 -52.90 3.75
C GLY A 473 11.38 -52.44 5.21
N GLU A 474 10.85 -51.25 5.41
CA GLU A 474 10.54 -50.70 6.74
C GLU A 474 9.25 -51.28 7.32
N ASP A 475 8.20 -51.43 6.51
CA ASP A 475 6.94 -52.06 6.92
C ASP A 475 7.14 -53.52 7.37
N LYS A 476 7.99 -54.28 6.66
CA LYS A 476 8.35 -55.65 7.05
C LYS A 476 9.12 -55.71 8.38
N LYS A 477 10.00 -54.74 8.65
CA LYS A 477 10.74 -54.67 9.91
C LYS A 477 9.83 -54.26 11.08
N GLU A 478 8.81 -53.43 10.84
CA GLU A 478 7.79 -53.12 11.84
C GLU A 478 6.86 -54.31 12.12
N GLU A 479 6.49 -55.08 11.10
CA GLU A 479 5.69 -56.30 11.27
C GLU A 479 6.46 -57.38 12.04
N GLU A 480 7.75 -57.61 11.71
CA GLU A 480 8.60 -58.56 12.43
C GLU A 480 8.83 -58.15 13.90
N LYS A 481 8.98 -56.84 14.19
CA LYS A 481 9.05 -56.34 15.57
C LYS A 481 7.75 -56.54 16.35
N LYS A 482 6.59 -56.37 15.70
CA LYS A 482 5.27 -56.56 16.34
C LYS A 482 4.95 -58.04 16.60
N GLU A 483 5.55 -58.97 15.86
CA GLU A 483 5.46 -60.41 16.12
C GLU A 483 6.41 -60.86 17.24
N GLU A 484 7.63 -60.32 17.33
CA GLU A 484 8.57 -60.64 18.43
C GLU A 484 8.08 -60.14 19.80
N ASP A 485 7.39 -58.99 19.87
CA ASP A 485 6.82 -58.47 21.14
C ASP A 485 5.55 -59.21 21.60
N LYS A 486 5.01 -60.14 20.80
CA LYS A 486 3.83 -60.96 21.14
C LYS A 486 4.15 -62.42 21.47
N ALA A 487 5.41 -62.85 21.38
CA ALA A 487 5.85 -64.23 21.60
C ALA A 487 6.31 -64.51 23.04
#